data_AF-A0A067SSM7-F1
#
_entry.id   AF-A0A067SSM7-F1
#
_cell.length_a   1.000
_cell.length_b   1.000
_cell.length_c   1.000
_cell.angle_alpha   90.00
_cell.angle_beta   90.00
_cell.angle_gamma   90.00
#
_symmetry.space_group_name_H-M   'P 1'
#
loop_
_entity.id
_entity.type
_entity.pdbx_description
1 polymer ?
#
loop_
_entity_poly.entity_id
_entity_poly.type
_entity_poly.pdbx_seq_one_letter_code
_entity_poly.pdbx_strand_id
1 'polypeptide(L)'
;MTDDYNRAKKLTSMDMSSNLAIHWANGVYFEGTNILVKFDGTEESTEGGVLFSAHYDSVSTAPGATDDGMGVATVLQLVKFFAEHRVKRTAIFNINNGEEDWLNGAHAFLKHPWSELADIFLNLEGAAAGGRPILFRATSTSPVRSFHNTKLVPHLHANVLSSDAFSRGTFRCTPGPVRMLGWRVLI
;
A
#
# COMPACT_ATOMS: atom_id res chain seq x y z
N MET A 1 -5.61 -8.31 -28.63
CA MET A 1 -5.10 -6.99 -28.18
C MET A 1 -6.20 -6.08 -27.64
N THR A 2 -7.48 -6.24 -28.03
CA THR A 2 -8.63 -5.45 -27.55
C THR A 2 -9.34 -6.01 -26.31
N ASP A 3 -9.22 -7.31 -26.02
CA ASP A 3 -9.89 -7.93 -24.86
C ASP A 3 -9.21 -7.62 -23.51
N ASP A 4 -7.89 -7.47 -23.49
CA ASP A 4 -7.15 -7.21 -22.24
C ASP A 4 -7.33 -5.76 -21.75
N TYR A 5 -7.42 -4.80 -22.68
CA TYR A 5 -7.72 -3.39 -22.36
C TYR A 5 -9.15 -3.19 -21.81
N ASN A 6 -10.10 -4.03 -22.23
CA ASN A 6 -11.47 -4.00 -21.72
C ASN A 6 -11.65 -4.72 -20.37
N ARG A 7 -10.70 -5.59 -19.96
CA ARG A 7 -10.71 -6.21 -18.62
C ARG A 7 -10.27 -5.25 -17.53
N ALA A 8 -9.23 -4.46 -17.77
CA ALA A 8 -8.78 -3.42 -16.84
C ALA A 8 -9.90 -2.37 -16.59
N LYS A 9 -10.68 -2.04 -17.62
CA LYS A 9 -11.85 -1.14 -17.53
C LYS A 9 -12.95 -1.59 -16.56
N LYS A 10 -12.97 -2.85 -16.11
CA LYS A 10 -14.01 -3.35 -15.19
C LYS A 10 -13.69 -3.13 -13.71
N LEU A 11 -12.48 -2.68 -13.35
CA LEU A 11 -11.99 -2.73 -11.96
C LEU A 11 -11.21 -1.50 -11.49
N THR A 12 -11.34 -0.37 -12.18
CA THR A 12 -10.92 0.93 -11.63
C THR A 12 -12.09 1.52 -10.85
N SER A 13 -11.93 1.69 -9.54
CA SER A 13 -12.87 2.41 -8.67
C SER A 13 -12.21 3.70 -8.22
N MET A 14 -12.88 4.83 -8.42
CA MET A 14 -12.48 6.10 -7.79
C MET A 14 -13.33 6.25 -6.53
N ASP A 15 -12.68 6.24 -5.38
CA ASP A 15 -13.32 6.58 -4.11
C ASP A 15 -13.10 8.07 -3.86
N MET A 16 -14.05 8.89 -4.31
CA MET A 16 -14.19 10.27 -3.87
C MET A 16 -15.04 10.28 -2.61
N SER A 17 -14.39 10.27 -1.46
CA SER A 17 -15.08 10.42 -0.19
C SER A 17 -14.56 11.64 0.56
N SER A 18 -15.44 12.63 0.74
CA SER A 18 -15.25 13.69 1.72
C SER A 18 -15.35 13.05 3.10
N ASN A 19 -14.26 13.03 3.84
CA ASN A 19 -14.19 12.41 5.15
C ASN A 19 -13.90 13.47 6.21
N LEU A 20 -14.71 13.45 7.28
CA LEU A 20 -14.42 14.17 8.51
C LEU A 20 -13.74 13.19 9.47
N ALA A 21 -12.48 13.44 9.83
CA ALA A 21 -11.77 12.73 10.88
C ALA A 21 -11.68 13.63 12.12
N ILE A 22 -12.10 13.13 13.29
CA ILE A 22 -11.97 13.85 14.56
C ILE A 22 -10.78 13.26 15.31
N HIS A 23 -9.74 14.07 15.53
CA HIS A 23 -8.51 13.66 16.20
C HIS A 23 -8.22 14.59 17.38
N TRP A 24 -8.22 14.03 18.61
CA TRP A 24 -7.90 14.71 19.89
C TRP A 24 -8.42 16.16 20.00
N ALA A 25 -9.73 16.33 19.80
CA ALA A 25 -10.48 17.60 19.86
C ALA A 25 -10.40 18.54 18.63
N ASN A 26 -9.71 18.16 17.55
CA ASN A 26 -9.73 18.89 16.27
C ASN A 26 -10.45 18.07 15.18
N GLY A 27 -11.32 18.71 14.40
CA GLY A 27 -11.95 18.12 13.22
C GLY A 27 -11.11 18.43 11.97
N VAL A 28 -10.66 17.40 11.28
CA VAL A 28 -9.97 17.50 10.00
C VAL A 28 -10.97 17.15 8.91
N TYR A 29 -11.31 18.12 8.06
CA TYR A 29 -12.05 17.87 6.83
C TYR A 29 -11.05 17.58 5.72
N PHE A 30 -11.19 16.42 5.09
CA PHE A 30 -10.39 16.00 3.96
C PHE A 30 -11.29 15.72 2.77
N GLU A 31 -10.93 16.28 1.62
CA GLU A 31 -11.51 15.96 0.33
C GLU A 31 -10.40 15.49 -0.58
N GLY A 32 -10.49 14.24 -1.02
CA GLY A 32 -9.48 13.62 -1.85
C GLY A 32 -10.00 12.36 -2.51
N THR A 33 -9.24 11.89 -3.49
CA THR A 33 -9.62 10.74 -4.31
C THR A 33 -8.62 9.64 -4.11
N ASN A 34 -9.07 8.45 -3.70
CA ASN A 34 -8.23 7.27 -3.84
C ASN A 34 -8.47 6.64 -5.21
N ILE A 35 -7.39 6.22 -5.86
CA ILE A 35 -7.43 5.50 -7.12
C ILE A 35 -7.24 4.02 -6.81
N LEU A 36 -8.32 3.26 -6.96
CA LEU A 36 -8.33 1.83 -6.69
C LEU A 36 -8.28 1.04 -7.99
N VAL A 37 -7.40 0.05 -8.06
CA VAL A 37 -7.35 -0.92 -9.16
C VAL A 37 -7.39 -2.32 -8.57
N LYS A 38 -8.19 -3.21 -9.14
CA LYS A 38 -8.26 -4.60 -8.68
C LYS A 38 -8.07 -5.57 -9.84
N PHE A 39 -7.38 -6.67 -9.58
CA PHE A 39 -7.31 -7.83 -10.47
C PHE A 39 -7.79 -9.05 -9.69
N ASP A 40 -8.87 -9.68 -10.14
CA ASP A 40 -9.38 -10.90 -9.53
C ASP A 40 -8.38 -12.06 -9.74
N GLY A 41 -8.14 -12.82 -8.68
CA GLY A 41 -7.29 -14.01 -8.72
C GLY A 41 -7.90 -15.14 -9.57
N THR A 42 -7.06 -16.02 -10.11
CA THR A 42 -7.51 -17.20 -10.87
C THR A 42 -7.88 -18.39 -10.01
N GLU A 43 -7.37 -18.45 -8.78
CA GLU A 43 -7.65 -19.55 -7.86
C GLU A 43 -8.82 -19.15 -6.95
N GLU A 44 -9.81 -20.04 -6.77
CA GLU A 44 -10.72 -19.96 -5.62
C GLU A 44 -9.92 -20.32 -4.37
N SER A 45 -9.09 -19.36 -3.95
CA SER A 45 -8.16 -19.48 -2.84
C SER A 45 -8.90 -19.30 -1.52
N THR A 46 -8.55 -20.11 -0.52
CA THR A 46 -8.94 -19.87 0.88
C THR A 46 -8.13 -18.73 1.52
N GLU A 47 -6.99 -18.36 0.92
CA GLU A 47 -6.18 -17.21 1.30
C GLU A 47 -6.73 -15.92 0.69
N GLY A 48 -6.61 -14.81 1.42
CA GLY A 48 -7.10 -13.50 0.98
C GLY A 48 -6.26 -12.87 -0.15
N GLY A 49 -6.67 -11.69 -0.58
CA GLY A 49 -5.96 -10.87 -1.56
C GLY A 49 -4.71 -10.19 -1.00
N VAL A 50 -3.90 -9.67 -1.91
CA VAL A 50 -2.75 -8.83 -1.59
C VAL A 50 -3.09 -7.38 -1.91
N LEU A 51 -3.02 -6.52 -0.90
CA LEU A 51 -3.15 -5.07 -1.05
C LEU A 51 -1.76 -4.45 -1.22
N PHE A 52 -1.58 -3.73 -2.32
CA PHE A 52 -0.45 -2.85 -2.57
C PHE A 52 -0.92 -1.41 -2.36
N SER A 53 -0.17 -0.62 -1.59
CA SER A 53 -0.49 0.77 -1.32
C SER A 53 0.75 1.65 -1.48
N ALA A 54 0.49 2.84 -2.00
CA ALA A 54 1.42 3.94 -2.17
C ALA A 54 0.58 5.23 -2.09
N HIS A 55 1.12 6.30 -1.55
CA HIS A 55 0.44 7.58 -1.51
C HIS A 55 0.97 8.50 -2.62
N TYR A 56 0.09 9.29 -3.23
CA TYR A 56 0.48 10.16 -4.35
C TYR A 56 0.45 11.65 -4.01
N ASP A 57 -0.05 12.00 -2.82
CA ASP A 57 0.18 13.33 -2.25
C ASP A 57 1.63 13.52 -1.80
N SER A 58 1.95 14.77 -1.50
CA SER A 58 3.24 15.19 -0.98
C SER A 58 2.99 16.30 0.04
N VAL A 59 3.89 16.45 1.01
CA VAL A 59 3.91 17.65 1.85
C VAL A 59 4.06 18.92 1.01
N SER A 60 3.49 20.02 1.50
CA SER A 60 3.55 21.34 0.83
C SER A 60 4.95 21.91 0.64
N THR A 61 5.94 21.40 1.38
CA THR A 61 7.32 21.91 1.43
C THR A 61 8.30 21.14 0.55
N ALA A 62 7.87 20.04 -0.07
CA ALA A 62 8.74 19.15 -0.83
C ALA A 62 8.10 18.70 -2.15
N PRO A 63 8.91 18.28 -3.15
CA PRO A 63 8.39 17.82 -4.44
C PRO A 63 7.86 16.38 -4.45
N GLY A 64 8.00 15.62 -3.35
CA GLY A 64 7.45 14.27 -3.20
C GLY A 64 8.07 13.17 -4.06
N ALA A 65 9.27 13.38 -4.62
CA ALA A 65 9.87 12.41 -5.54
C ALA A 65 10.19 11.07 -4.86
N THR A 66 10.78 11.12 -3.67
CA THR A 66 11.08 9.92 -2.87
C THR A 66 9.89 9.46 -2.03
N ASP A 67 9.07 10.41 -1.60
CA ASP A 67 7.94 10.25 -0.68
C ASP A 67 6.68 10.86 -1.32
N ASP A 68 5.88 10.11 -2.07
CA ASP A 68 6.10 8.70 -2.47
C ASP A 68 5.99 8.49 -4.00
N GLY A 69 6.55 9.44 -4.76
CA GLY A 69 6.59 9.35 -6.23
C GLY A 69 7.23 8.06 -6.75
N MET A 70 8.26 7.53 -6.07
CA MET A 70 8.88 6.24 -6.41
C MET A 70 7.97 5.04 -6.13
N GLY A 71 7.26 5.02 -5.00
CA GLY A 71 6.29 3.96 -4.68
C GLY A 71 5.13 3.96 -5.66
N VAL A 72 4.58 5.13 -6.00
CA VAL A 72 3.54 5.30 -7.03
C VAL A 72 4.01 4.77 -8.38
N ALA A 73 5.21 5.14 -8.84
CA ALA A 73 5.76 4.66 -10.10
C ALA A 73 5.90 3.12 -10.11
N THR A 74 6.32 2.54 -8.98
CA THR A 74 6.45 1.10 -8.81
C THR A 74 5.09 0.40 -8.87
N VAL A 75 4.09 0.92 -8.16
CA VAL A 75 2.71 0.40 -8.17
C VAL A 75 2.10 0.47 -9.56
N LEU A 76 2.27 1.57 -10.30
CA LEU A 76 1.77 1.70 -11.67
C LEU A 76 2.41 0.67 -12.62
N GLN A 77 3.70 0.39 -12.44
CA GLN A 77 4.38 -0.63 -13.21
C GLN A 77 3.87 -2.05 -12.88
N LEU A 78 3.53 -2.33 -11.62
CA LEU A 78 2.89 -3.58 -11.21
C LEU A 78 1.48 -3.71 -11.81
N VAL A 79 0.68 -2.65 -11.78
CA VAL A 79 -0.65 -2.60 -12.42
C VAL A 79 -0.53 -2.93 -13.90
N LYS A 80 0.43 -2.30 -14.60
CA LYS A 80 0.71 -2.59 -16.01
C LYS A 80 1.09 -4.06 -16.23
N PHE A 81 1.96 -4.61 -15.39
CA PHE A 81 2.36 -6.01 -15.48
C PHE A 81 1.18 -6.98 -15.29
N PHE A 82 0.36 -6.77 -14.26
CA PHE A 82 -0.79 -7.64 -13.96
C PHE A 82 -1.98 -7.46 -14.90
N ALA A 83 -2.03 -6.36 -15.65
CA ALA A 83 -2.98 -6.22 -16.76
C ALA A 83 -2.74 -7.28 -17.87
N GLU A 84 -1.50 -7.72 -18.04
CA GLU A 84 -1.11 -8.72 -19.05
C GLU A 84 -0.88 -10.11 -18.45
N HIS A 85 -0.65 -10.21 -17.13
CA HIS A 85 -0.29 -11.45 -16.44
C HIS A 85 -1.30 -11.77 -15.34
N ARG A 86 -1.99 -12.91 -15.47
CA ARG A 86 -2.94 -13.36 -14.46
C ARG A 86 -2.26 -13.66 -13.13
N VAL A 87 -2.90 -13.23 -12.05
CA VAL A 87 -2.47 -13.47 -10.67
C VAL A 87 -3.27 -14.61 -10.05
N LYS A 88 -2.63 -15.38 -9.17
CA LYS A 88 -3.29 -16.46 -8.43
C LYS A 88 -4.23 -15.93 -7.35
N ARG A 89 -3.72 -14.99 -6.55
CA ARG A 89 -4.45 -14.27 -5.50
C ARG A 89 -4.93 -12.94 -6.05
N THR A 90 -6.09 -12.48 -5.57
CA THR A 90 -6.62 -11.15 -5.92
C THR A 90 -5.59 -10.08 -5.55
N ALA A 91 -5.26 -9.21 -6.50
CA ALA A 91 -4.35 -8.09 -6.28
C ALA A 91 -5.16 -6.78 -6.25
N ILE A 92 -5.03 -6.03 -5.16
CA ILE A 92 -5.72 -4.75 -4.95
C ILE A 92 -4.64 -3.68 -4.86
N PHE A 93 -4.83 -2.58 -5.56
CA PHE A 93 -3.94 -1.42 -5.57
C PHE A 93 -4.72 -0.24 -5.01
N ASN A 94 -4.22 0.35 -3.93
CA ASN A 94 -4.75 1.56 -3.31
C ASN A 94 -3.73 2.67 -3.46
N ILE A 95 -3.85 3.46 -4.54
CA ILE A 95 -3.04 4.65 -4.76
C ILE A 95 -3.79 5.80 -4.09
N ASN A 96 -3.38 6.13 -2.87
CA ASN A 96 -4.18 6.92 -1.94
C ASN A 96 -3.71 8.38 -1.82
N ASN A 97 -4.58 9.24 -1.32
CA ASN A 97 -4.34 10.68 -1.17
C ASN A 97 -4.45 11.10 0.30
N GLY A 98 -3.70 12.12 0.71
CA GLY A 98 -3.75 12.69 2.06
C GLY A 98 -3.14 11.77 3.12
N GLU A 99 -2.09 11.01 2.77
CA GLU A 99 -1.24 10.29 3.71
C GLU A 99 -0.50 11.29 4.61
N GLU A 100 0.09 12.30 3.99
CA GLU A 100 0.97 13.28 4.63
C GLU A 100 0.20 14.17 5.61
N ASP A 101 -1.09 14.35 5.32
CA ASP A 101 -2.07 15.05 6.14
C ASP A 101 -2.87 14.07 7.02
N TRP A 102 -2.22 13.06 7.63
CA TRP A 102 -2.79 12.14 8.65
C TRP A 102 -3.44 10.85 8.15
N LEU A 103 -2.94 10.22 7.08
CA LEU A 103 -3.43 8.93 6.59
C LEU A 103 -4.91 8.95 6.16
N ASN A 104 -5.43 10.11 5.75
CA ASN A 104 -6.85 10.27 5.45
C ASN A 104 -7.30 9.33 4.32
N GLY A 105 -6.47 9.17 3.28
CA GLY A 105 -6.73 8.24 2.19
C GLY A 105 -6.82 6.79 2.67
N ALA A 106 -5.91 6.36 3.54
CA ALA A 106 -5.96 5.02 4.11
C ALA A 106 -7.22 4.81 4.97
N HIS A 107 -7.61 5.81 5.76
CA HIS A 107 -8.84 5.79 6.55
C HIS A 107 -10.10 5.73 5.68
N ALA A 108 -10.11 6.43 4.55
CA ALA A 108 -11.18 6.35 3.55
C ALA A 108 -11.26 4.94 2.95
N PHE A 109 -10.13 4.39 2.51
CA PHE A 109 -10.06 3.06 1.91
C PHE A 109 -10.59 1.96 2.83
N LEU A 110 -10.37 2.07 4.14
CA LEU A 110 -10.90 1.09 5.10
C LEU A 110 -12.42 0.95 5.08
N LYS A 111 -13.15 1.98 4.64
CA LYS A 111 -14.61 1.93 4.49
C LYS A 111 -15.05 1.29 3.18
N HIS A 112 -14.14 1.15 2.21
CA HIS A 112 -14.41 0.54 0.92
C HIS A 112 -14.51 -0.99 1.06
N PRO A 113 -15.48 -1.68 0.43
CA PRO A 113 -15.65 -3.15 0.56
C PRO A 113 -14.42 -3.98 0.18
N TRP A 114 -13.50 -3.40 -0.59
CA TRP A 114 -12.25 -4.07 -0.98
C TRP A 114 -11.22 -4.13 0.15
N SER A 115 -11.38 -3.36 1.23
CA SER A 115 -10.51 -3.47 2.40
C SER A 115 -10.59 -4.85 3.06
N GLU A 116 -11.78 -5.47 3.06
CA GLU A 116 -11.99 -6.79 3.67
C GLU A 116 -11.45 -7.96 2.82
N LEU A 117 -11.10 -7.71 1.56
CA LEU A 117 -10.64 -8.75 0.64
C LEU A 117 -9.17 -9.12 0.86
N ALA A 118 -8.36 -8.23 1.44
CA ALA A 118 -6.94 -8.43 1.61
C ALA A 118 -6.59 -8.97 2.99
N ASP A 119 -5.67 -9.94 3.04
CA ASP A 119 -5.05 -10.46 4.27
C ASP A 119 -3.55 -10.15 4.33
N ILE A 120 -2.94 -9.77 3.20
CA ILE A 120 -1.57 -9.27 3.10
C ILE A 120 -1.61 -7.82 2.63
N PHE A 121 -0.83 -6.98 3.31
CA PHE A 121 -0.68 -5.57 3.00
C PHE A 121 0.78 -5.23 2.77
N LEU A 122 1.09 -4.69 1.58
CA LEU A 122 2.39 -4.19 1.18
C LEU A 122 2.28 -2.68 0.94
N ASN A 123 2.92 -1.90 1.80
CA ASN A 123 3.00 -0.45 1.67
C ASN A 123 4.37 -0.07 1.11
N LEU A 124 4.40 0.80 0.10
CA LEU A 124 5.62 1.37 -0.44
C LEU A 124 5.72 2.80 0.10
N GLU A 125 6.88 3.16 0.65
CA GLU A 125 7.07 4.44 1.37
C GLU A 125 8.49 4.98 1.23
N GLY A 126 8.60 6.31 1.27
CA GLY A 126 9.81 7.08 1.04
C GLY A 126 10.59 7.48 2.28
N ALA A 127 11.18 6.55 3.04
CA ALA A 127 11.86 6.90 4.30
C ALA A 127 13.22 7.65 4.16
N ALA A 128 13.81 7.72 2.96
CA ALA A 128 15.05 8.43 2.65
C ALA A 128 15.33 8.45 1.12
N ALA A 129 16.36 9.19 0.71
CA ALA A 129 16.85 9.19 -0.67
C ALA A 129 18.16 8.39 -0.82
N GLY A 130 18.23 7.57 -1.89
CA GLY A 130 19.44 6.86 -2.28
C GLY A 130 19.59 5.46 -1.68
N GLY A 131 20.37 4.62 -2.35
CA GLY A 131 20.59 3.23 -1.94
C GLY A 131 19.54 2.26 -2.48
N ARG A 132 19.46 1.08 -1.87
CA ARG A 132 18.55 -0.01 -2.27
C ARG A 132 17.29 0.05 -1.42
N PRO A 133 16.12 -0.28 -1.99
CA PRO A 133 14.90 -0.43 -1.18
C PRO A 133 15.15 -1.49 -0.11
N ILE A 134 14.70 -1.18 1.10
CA ILE A 134 14.89 -2.00 2.29
C ILE A 134 13.52 -2.34 2.86
N LEU A 135 13.35 -3.59 3.29
CA LEU A 135 12.22 -3.97 4.14
C LEU A 135 12.30 -3.21 5.48
N PHE A 136 11.39 -2.25 5.71
CA PHE A 136 11.41 -1.39 6.88
C PHE A 136 10.77 -2.07 8.10
N ARG A 137 9.61 -2.70 7.92
CA ARG A 137 8.87 -3.40 8.99
C ARG A 137 8.04 -4.55 8.44
N ALA A 138 7.99 -5.65 9.20
CA ALA A 138 7.06 -6.75 8.94
C ALA A 138 6.35 -7.18 10.21
N THR A 139 5.02 -7.38 10.15
CA THR A 139 4.23 -7.89 11.29
C THR A 139 3.90 -9.38 11.18
N SER A 140 4.33 -10.04 10.10
CA SER A 140 4.05 -11.45 9.84
C SER A 140 5.15 -12.10 9.03
N THR A 141 5.37 -13.38 9.28
CA THR A 141 6.39 -14.20 8.60
C THR A 141 6.00 -14.63 7.20
N SER A 142 4.71 -14.71 6.87
CA SER A 142 4.25 -15.19 5.56
C SER A 142 4.77 -14.33 4.39
N PRO A 143 4.56 -12.99 4.39
CA PRO A 143 5.14 -12.12 3.35
C PRO A 143 6.67 -12.14 3.38
N VAL A 144 7.30 -12.17 4.56
CA VAL A 144 8.76 -12.18 4.70
C VAL A 144 9.39 -13.44 4.08
N ARG A 145 8.74 -14.60 4.23
CA ARG A 145 9.22 -15.87 3.64
C ARG A 145 9.23 -15.84 2.12
N SER A 146 8.40 -15.02 1.47
CA SER A 146 8.42 -14.89 0.01
C SER A 146 9.76 -14.37 -0.52
N PHE A 147 10.44 -13.52 0.25
CA PHE A 147 11.77 -12.99 -0.08
C PHE A 147 12.90 -14.01 0.04
N HIS A 148 12.67 -15.15 0.70
CA HIS A 148 13.67 -16.23 0.79
C HIS A 148 13.87 -16.94 -0.55
N ASN A 149 12.95 -16.76 -1.51
CA ASN A 149 13.11 -17.33 -2.84
C ASN A 149 14.15 -16.52 -3.64
N THR A 150 15.41 -16.93 -3.55
CA THR A 150 16.56 -16.27 -4.20
C THR A 150 16.48 -16.26 -5.73
N LYS A 151 15.62 -17.08 -6.35
CA LYS A 151 15.36 -17.02 -7.79
C LYS A 151 14.48 -15.82 -8.17
N LEU A 152 13.54 -15.43 -7.29
CA LEU A 152 12.64 -14.30 -7.50
C LEU A 152 13.22 -13.00 -6.93
N VAL A 153 13.94 -13.11 -5.81
CA VAL A 153 14.60 -11.99 -5.13
C VAL A 153 16.10 -12.30 -5.01
N PRO A 154 16.89 -12.11 -6.08
CA PRO A 154 18.32 -12.43 -6.08
C PRO A 154 19.13 -11.53 -5.12
N HIS A 155 18.52 -10.45 -4.66
CA HIS A 155 19.17 -9.25 -4.21
C HIS A 155 18.42 -8.63 -3.01
N LEU A 156 18.02 -9.49 -2.06
CA LEU A 156 17.30 -9.09 -0.85
C LEU A 156 18.14 -8.16 0.02
N HIS A 157 17.57 -7.02 0.40
CA HIS A 157 18.09 -6.09 1.41
C HIS A 157 17.05 -5.94 2.51
N ALA A 158 17.27 -6.65 3.63
CA ALA A 158 16.41 -6.60 4.80
C ALA A 158 17.27 -6.66 6.06
N ASN A 159 16.95 -5.86 7.07
CA ASN A 159 17.56 -5.94 8.38
C ASN A 159 16.53 -5.70 9.48
N VAL A 160 16.84 -6.12 10.70
CA VAL A 160 15.97 -5.90 11.87
C VAL A 160 16.15 -4.52 12.49
N LEU A 161 17.18 -3.79 12.07
CA LEU A 161 17.58 -2.52 12.70
C LEU A 161 16.48 -1.48 12.57
N SER A 162 15.86 -1.34 11.39
CA SER A 162 14.78 -0.39 11.16
C SER A 162 13.56 -0.69 12.05
N SER A 163 13.18 -1.97 12.14
CA SER A 163 12.06 -2.42 12.98
C SER A 163 12.34 -2.23 14.48
N ASP A 164 13.55 -2.51 14.93
CA ASP A 164 13.97 -2.33 16.33
C ASP A 164 14.07 -0.84 16.70
N ALA A 165 14.60 -0.02 15.80
CA ALA A 165 14.68 1.43 15.97
C ALA A 165 13.27 2.03 16.11
N PHE A 166 12.35 1.65 15.22
CA PHE A 166 10.93 2.03 15.31
C PHE A 166 10.30 1.57 16.64
N SER A 167 10.54 0.32 17.05
CA SER A 167 10.00 -0.23 18.31
C SER A 167 10.56 0.46 19.55
N ARG A 168 11.77 1.03 19.47
CA ARG A 168 12.38 1.83 20.54
C ARG A 168 11.97 3.31 20.50
N GLY A 169 11.09 3.70 19.58
CA GLY A 169 10.58 5.06 19.46
C GLY A 169 11.60 6.06 18.95
N THR A 170 12.68 5.62 18.28
CA THR A 170 13.66 6.54 17.66
C THR A 170 13.07 7.26 16.44
N PHE A 171 12.00 6.72 15.86
CA PHE A 171 11.14 7.37 14.87
C PHE A 171 9.75 7.51 15.49
N ARG A 172 9.21 8.73 15.49
CA ARG A 172 7.93 9.05 16.13
C ARG A 172 6.86 9.19 15.04
N CYS A 173 6.34 8.07 14.54
CA CYS A 173 5.07 8.08 13.82
C CYS A 173 3.96 8.04 14.86
N THR A 174 3.08 9.05 14.87
CA THR A 174 1.94 9.11 15.78
C THR A 174 1.16 7.80 15.67
N PRO A 175 0.97 7.02 16.75
CA PRO A 175 0.16 5.82 16.69
C PRO A 175 -1.31 6.25 16.59
N GLY A 176 -1.78 6.52 15.38
CA GLY A 176 -3.18 6.27 15.08
C GLY A 176 -3.44 4.78 15.29
N PRO A 177 -4.58 4.35 15.84
CA PRO A 177 -4.89 2.95 16.08
C PRO A 177 -5.25 2.28 14.75
N VAL A 178 -4.32 2.24 13.80
CA VAL A 178 -4.47 1.44 12.59
C VAL A 178 -4.01 0.02 12.92
N ARG A 179 -4.69 -0.59 13.88
CA ARG A 179 -4.69 -2.04 14.06
C ARG A 179 -5.75 -2.57 13.09
N MET A 180 -5.43 -2.60 11.79
CA MET A 180 -6.30 -3.17 10.78
C MET A 180 -6.42 -4.67 11.07
N LEU A 181 -7.58 -5.09 11.59
CA LEU A 181 -7.82 -6.46 12.03
C LEU A 181 -7.52 -7.44 10.90
N GLY A 182 -6.60 -8.38 11.14
CA GLY A 182 -6.34 -9.51 10.26
C GLY A 182 -5.26 -9.32 9.18
N TRP A 183 -4.78 -8.09 8.95
CA TRP A 183 -3.77 -7.85 7.90
C TRP A 183 -2.35 -8.16 8.37
N ARG A 184 -1.61 -8.83 7.49
CA ARG A 184 -0.17 -9.07 7.62
C ARG A 184 0.56 -7.94 6.91
N VAL A 185 1.12 -7.01 7.69
CA VAL A 185 1.68 -5.74 7.22
C VAL A 185 3.16 -5.87 6.87
N LEU A 186 3.52 -5.33 5.71
CA LEU A 186 4.88 -5.05 5.26
C LEU A 186 4.95 -3.56 4.90
N ILE A 187 5.91 -2.84 5.49
CA ILE A 187 6.29 -1.46 5.12
C ILE A 187 7.76 -1.53 4.69
#